data_AF-K2EH05-F1
#
_entry.id   AF-K2EH05-F1
#
_cell.length_a   1.000
_cell.length_b   1.000
_cell.length_c   1.000
_cell.angle_alpha   90.00
_cell.angle_beta   90.00
_cell.angle_gamma   90.00
#
_symmetry.space_group_name_H-M   'P 1'
#
loop_
_entity.id
_entity.type
_entity.pdbx_description
1 polymer ?
#
loop_
_entity_poly.entity_id
_entity_poly.type
_entity_poly.pdbx_seq_one_letter_code
_entity_poly.pdbx_strand_id
1 'polypeptide(L)'
;MCQVQIRRLMSVWLFKGTIVSKTLEALESSRPWIRHIDDERGDGSSIIVTLAKGYDFADDPGCGVKGFDTVAEVRDGTRKADVVTKAADAA
;
A
#
# COMPACT_ATOMS: atom_id res chain seq x y z
N MET A 1 -17.49 -4.01 -4.30
CA MET A 1 -17.02 -4.40 -2.96
C MET A 1 -15.60 -4.93 -3.09
N CYS A 2 -14.56 -4.16 -2.76
CA CYS A 2 -13.20 -4.71 -2.65
C CYS A 2 -13.13 -5.48 -1.32
N GLN A 3 -13.24 -6.80 -1.39
CA GLN A 3 -13.15 -7.69 -0.22
C GLN A 3 -11.67 -7.95 0.09
N VAL A 4 -11.00 -6.95 0.68
CA VAL A 4 -9.81 -7.21 1.50
C VAL A 4 -10.24 -6.98 2.93
N GLN A 5 -10.51 -8.08 3.61
CA GLN A 5 -11.07 -8.14 4.95
C GLN A 5 -10.02 -7.63 5.96
N ILE A 6 -9.91 -6.30 6.10
CA ILE A 6 -9.10 -5.65 7.14
C ILE A 6 -9.82 -5.91 8.47
N ARG A 7 -9.45 -7.00 9.13
CA ARG A 7 -9.78 -7.20 10.54
C ARG A 7 -8.96 -6.20 11.36
N ARG A 8 -9.64 -5.13 11.77
CA ARG A 8 -9.34 -4.36 12.98
C ARG A 8 -8.93 -5.31 14.12
N LEU A 9 -7.70 -5.19 14.60
CA LEU A 9 -7.33 -5.40 16.00
C LEU A 9 -6.16 -4.43 16.28
N MET A 10 -6.45 -3.30 16.92
CA MET A 10 -6.08 -3.04 18.31
C MET A 10 -4.60 -2.75 18.52
N SER A 11 -4.35 -1.48 18.86
CA SER A 11 -3.29 -0.95 19.71
C SER A 11 -2.25 -1.97 20.22
N VAL A 12 -1.11 -2.05 19.54
CA VAL A 12 0.16 -2.44 20.16
C VAL A 12 1.25 -1.57 19.54
N TRP A 13 1.49 -0.42 20.17
CA TRP A 13 2.81 0.19 20.16
C TRP A 13 3.76 -0.80 20.84
N LEU A 14 4.46 -1.63 20.07
CA LEU A 14 5.59 -2.39 20.58
C LEU A 14 6.67 -2.45 19.51
N PHE A 15 7.78 -1.81 19.83
CA PHE A 15 9.10 -1.91 19.23
C PHE A 15 9.45 -3.37 18.86
N LYS A 16 8.98 -3.85 17.71
CA LYS A 16 9.74 -4.78 16.90
C LYS A 16 10.45 -3.90 15.89
N GLY A 17 11.76 -3.79 16.01
CA GLY A 17 12.58 -3.15 15.00
C GLY A 17 12.52 -3.98 13.72
N THR A 18 11.44 -3.87 12.96
CA THR A 18 11.41 -4.25 11.56
C THR A 18 12.49 -3.40 10.91
N ILE A 19 13.46 -4.06 10.27
CA ILE A 19 14.42 -3.35 9.42
C ILE A 19 13.59 -2.81 8.27
N VAL A 20 13.10 -1.58 8.43
CA VAL A 20 12.33 -0.92 7.38
C VAL A 20 13.25 -0.81 6.18
N SER A 21 12.81 -1.37 5.05
CA SER A 21 13.57 -1.27 3.81
C SER A 21 13.66 0.20 3.42
N LYS A 22 14.88 0.74 3.35
CA LYS A 22 15.14 2.12 2.88
C LYS A 22 14.46 2.43 1.55
N THR A 23 14.29 1.41 0.71
CA THR A 23 13.57 1.54 -0.56
C THR A 23 12.08 1.80 -0.35
N LEU A 24 11.43 1.13 0.60
CA LEU A 24 10.00 1.34 0.88
C LEU A 24 9.77 2.73 1.48
N GLU A 25 10.62 3.18 2.40
CA GLU A 25 10.56 4.55 2.94
C GLU A 25 10.71 5.60 1.83
N ALA A 26 11.66 5.39 0.91
CA ALA A 26 11.85 6.27 -0.24
C ALA A 26 10.63 6.29 -1.16
N LEU A 27 9.94 5.16 -1.35
CA LEU A 27 8.72 5.08 -2.15
C LEU A 27 7.56 5.82 -1.50
N GLU A 28 7.34 5.61 -0.19
CA GLU A 28 6.31 6.32 0.59
C GLU A 28 6.56 7.83 0.58
N SER A 29 7.83 8.27 0.67
CA SER A 29 8.19 9.69 0.64
C SER A 29 8.14 10.32 -0.76
N SER A 30 8.41 9.56 -1.82
CA SER A 30 8.51 10.09 -3.19
C SER A 30 7.23 10.01 -4.01
N ARG A 31 6.25 9.18 -3.59
CA ARG A 31 5.02 8.94 -4.36
C ARG A 31 3.82 9.50 -3.60
N PRO A 32 3.28 10.67 -3.99
CA PRO A 32 2.21 11.33 -3.24
C PRO A 32 0.87 10.56 -3.28
N TRP A 33 0.73 9.57 -4.15
CA TRP A 33 -0.43 8.67 -4.20
C TRP A 33 -0.30 7.46 -3.27
N ILE A 34 0.85 7.24 -2.64
CA ILE A 34 1.00 6.24 -1.59
C ILE A 34 0.67 6.90 -0.25
N ARG A 35 -0.23 6.30 0.51
CA ARG A 35 -0.55 6.74 1.87
C ARG A 35 0.33 6.05 2.90
N HIS A 36 0.53 4.74 2.73
CA HIS A 36 1.31 3.94 3.66
C HIS A 36 1.78 2.63 3.03
N ILE A 37 2.92 2.13 3.49
CA ILE A 37 3.44 0.80 3.14
C ILE A 37 3.73 0.03 4.42
N ASP A 38 3.11 -1.13 4.59
CA ASP A 38 3.33 -2.04 5.72
C ASP A 38 4.19 -3.23 5.27
N ASP A 39 5.34 -3.44 5.89
CA ASP A 39 6.25 -4.57 5.58
C ASP A 39 6.10 -5.69 6.63
N GLU A 40 5.00 -6.44 6.51
CA GLU A 40 4.68 -7.56 7.40
C GLU A 40 5.38 -8.87 7.01
N ARG A 41 6.33 -8.85 6.06
CA ARG A 41 7.04 -10.06 5.61
C ARG A 41 7.79 -10.75 6.74
N GLY A 42 8.24 -10.00 7.74
CA GLY A 42 8.88 -10.53 8.94
C GLY A 42 7.98 -11.45 9.78
N ASP A 43 6.66 -11.31 9.65
CA ASP A 43 5.65 -12.12 10.34
C ASP A 43 5.01 -13.18 9.40
N GLY A 44 5.56 -13.37 8.19
CA GLY A 44 5.09 -14.38 7.22
C GLY A 44 3.96 -13.90 6.29
N SER A 45 3.67 -12.61 6.28
CA SER A 45 2.70 -11.97 5.38
C SER A 45 3.39 -11.39 4.13
N SER A 46 2.66 -10.57 3.38
CA SER A 46 3.12 -9.77 2.23
C SER A 46 3.39 -8.31 2.62
N ILE A 47 4.01 -7.53 1.73
CA ILE A 47 4.08 -6.06 1.82
C ILE A 47 2.72 -5.49 1.40
N ILE A 48 2.07 -4.73 2.26
CA ILE A 48 0.75 -4.15 1.98
C ILE A 48 0.93 -2.68 1.64
N VAL A 49 0.54 -2.28 0.43
CA VAL A 49 0.52 -0.87 0.04
C VAL A 49 -0.90 -0.34 0.11
N THR A 50 -1.06 0.77 0.80
CA THR A 50 -2.29 1.57 0.81
C THR A 50 -2.07 2.87 0.05
N LEU A 51 -2.88 3.11 -0.97
CA LEU A 51 -2.92 4.34 -1.73
C LEU A 51 -3.67 5.45 -0.99
N ALA A 52 -3.35 6.69 -1.33
CA ALA A 52 -4.05 7.87 -0.85
C ALA A 52 -5.49 7.90 -1.36
N LYS A 53 -6.35 8.60 -0.62
CA LYS A 53 -7.75 8.75 -1.01
C LYS A 53 -7.83 9.39 -2.40
N GLY A 54 -8.69 8.83 -3.26
CA GLY A 54 -8.83 9.29 -4.64
C GLY A 54 -7.88 8.60 -5.62
N TYR A 55 -7.12 7.59 -5.18
CA TYR A 55 -6.31 6.74 -6.04
C TYR A 55 -6.70 5.28 -5.88
N ASP A 56 -6.62 4.55 -6.98
CA ASP A 56 -6.77 3.09 -7.05
C ASP A 56 -5.64 2.49 -7.89
N PHE A 57 -5.42 1.20 -7.72
CA PHE A 57 -4.59 0.45 -8.63
C PHE A 57 -5.28 0.29 -9.99
N ALA A 58 -4.53 0.48 -11.07
CA ALA A 58 -5.07 0.43 -12.43
C ALA A 58 -5.65 -0.94 -12.80
N ASP A 59 -5.10 -2.01 -12.22
CA ASP A 59 -5.53 -3.39 -12.45
C ASP A 59 -6.70 -3.83 -11.56
N ASP A 60 -7.03 -3.08 -10.51
CA ASP A 60 -8.19 -3.31 -9.64
C ASP A 60 -8.94 -1.99 -9.35
N PRO A 61 -9.76 -1.52 -10.31
CA PRO A 61 -10.49 -0.26 -10.19
C PRO A 61 -11.46 -0.29 -9.00
N GLY A 62 -11.39 0.72 -8.14
CA GLY A 62 -12.16 0.80 -6.90
C GLY A 62 -11.38 0.36 -5.66
N CYS A 63 -10.22 -0.31 -5.83
CA CYS A 63 -9.38 -0.75 -4.73
C CYS A 63 -8.07 0.05 -4.61
N GLY A 64 -7.88 0.69 -3.46
CA GLY A 64 -6.68 1.44 -3.11
C GLY A 64 -5.71 0.66 -2.22
N VAL A 65 -5.90 -0.65 -2.03
CA VAL A 65 -5.06 -1.47 -1.15
C VAL A 65 -4.64 -2.72 -1.92
N LYS A 66 -3.34 -3.05 -1.90
CA LYS A 66 -2.79 -4.22 -2.60
C LYS A 66 -1.60 -4.82 -1.86
N GLY A 67 -1.55 -6.15 -1.83
CA GLY A 67 -0.41 -6.91 -1.32
C GLY A 67 0.64 -7.19 -2.41
N PHE A 68 1.90 -7.21 -2.03
CA PHE A 68 3.06 -7.51 -2.88
C PHE A 68 4.03 -8.42 -2.13
N ASP A 69 4.68 -9.34 -2.82
CA ASP A 69 5.60 -10.29 -2.17
C ASP A 69 7.02 -9.72 -2.05
N THR A 70 7.39 -8.83 -2.97
CA THR A 70 8.75 -8.25 -3.03
C THR A 70 8.76 -6.73 -3.13
N VAL A 71 9.85 -6.13 -2.65
CA VAL A 71 10.11 -4.68 -2.79
C VAL A 71 10.17 -4.23 -4.26
N ALA A 72 10.63 -5.12 -5.15
CA ALA A 72 10.68 -4.85 -6.59
C ALA A 72 9.27 -4.71 -7.18
N GLU A 73 8.36 -5.60 -6.80
CA GLU A 73 6.96 -5.52 -7.24
C GLU A 73 6.25 -4.31 -6.65
N VAL A 74 6.51 -3.94 -5.39
CA VAL A 74 5.99 -2.68 -4.83
C VAL A 74 6.45 -1.49 -5.66
N ARG A 75 7.75 -1.43 -5.99
CA ARG A 75 8.31 -0.34 -6.80
C ARG A 75 7.66 -0.26 -8.17
N ASP A 76 7.38 -1.39 -8.79
CA ASP A 76 6.88 -1.45 -10.16
C ASP A 76 5.35 -1.27 -10.21
N GLY A 77 4.60 -1.96 -9.34
CA GLY A 77 3.13 -1.88 -9.26
C GLY A 77 2.58 -0.62 -8.61
N THR A 78 3.42 0.29 -8.11
CA THR A 78 2.97 1.60 -7.60
C THR A 78 3.51 2.77 -8.43
N ARG A 79 3.97 2.53 -9.67
CA ARG A 79 4.36 3.62 -10.58
C ARG A 79 3.12 4.43 -10.97
N LYS A 80 3.34 5.65 -11.48
CA LYS A 80 2.24 6.53 -11.90
C LYS A 80 1.36 5.92 -13.00
N ALA A 81 1.91 5.03 -13.84
CA ALA A 81 1.16 4.33 -14.87
C ALA A 81 0.23 3.24 -14.30
N ASP A 82 0.55 2.70 -13.13
CA ASP A 82 -0.15 1.59 -12.47
C ASP A 82 -1.14 2.07 -11.40
N VAL A 83 -1.29 3.39 -11.26
CA VAL A 83 -2.18 4.02 -10.31
C VAL A 83 -3.05 5.03 -11.04
N VAL A 84 -4.36 4.83 -10.95
CA VAL A 84 -5.36 5.73 -11.54
C VAL A 84 -5.96 6.61 -10.46
N THR A 85 -6.31 7.84 -10.81
CA THR A 85 -7.19 8.63 -9.95
C THR A 85 -8.58 8.02 -10.03
N LYS A 86 -9.23 7.78 -8.90
CA LYS A 86 -10.69 7.64 -8.89
C LYS A 86 -11.24 8.84 -9.61
N ALA A 87 -12.08 8.61 -10.62
CA ALA A 87 -12.98 9.68 -11.05
C ALA A 87 -13.66 10.16 -9.79
N ALA A 88 -13.44 11.44 -9.42
CA ALA A 88 -14.14 12.01 -8.31
C ALA A 88 -15.62 11.72 -8.56
N ASP A 89 -16.27 11.03 -7.62
CA ASP A 89 -17.72 11.14 -7.50
C ASP A 89 -17.99 12.64 -7.47
N ALA A 90 -18.42 13.17 -8.60
CA ALA A 90 -18.90 14.53 -8.74
C ALA A 90 -20.16 14.58 -7.88
N ALA A 91 -19.99 15.06 -6.65
CA ALA A 91 -21.07 15.36 -5.72
C ALA A 91 -20.79 16.71 -5.08
#